data_AF-A0A9E1Q8D7-F1
#
_entry.id   AF-A0A9E1Q8D7-F1
#
_cell.length_a   1.000
_cell.length_b   1.000
_cell.length_c   1.000
_cell.angle_alpha   90.00
_cell.angle_beta   90.00
_cell.angle_gamma   90.00
#
_symmetry.space_group_name_H-M   'P 1'
#
loop_
_entity.id
_entity.type
_entity.pdbx_description
1 polymer ?
#
loop_
_entity_poly.entity_id
_entity_poly.type
_entity_poly.pdbx_seq_one_letter_code
_entity_poly.pdbx_strand_id
1 'polypeptide(L)'
;MPLKVIRYINYGCTMVGEQQNLFDFEQRFYWSFYELNNGSIITVQYIENWNTNRKIDEDDLHMTYSNYELKNGRLIRYEFGQDFYNWFHSTPSMKDQKELTWPTEKEIDCIKNFFYHNIYDYVFISSGVIKV
;
A
#
# COMPACT_ATOMS: atom_id res chain seq x y z
N MET A 1 -18.13 -12.43 12.25
CA MET A 1 -16.80 -12.27 12.89
C MET A 1 -16.33 -10.84 12.70
N PRO A 2 -15.65 -10.21 13.68
CA PRO A 2 -15.05 -8.90 13.46
C PRO A 2 -13.97 -9.00 12.39
N LEU A 3 -13.78 -7.91 11.65
CA LEU A 3 -12.75 -7.82 10.62
C LEU A 3 -11.37 -7.75 11.29
N LYS A 4 -10.40 -8.49 10.76
CA LYS A 4 -9.02 -8.50 11.26
C LYS A 4 -8.02 -8.74 10.13
N VAL A 5 -6.84 -8.15 10.28
CA VAL A 5 -5.65 -8.51 9.48
C VAL A 5 -5.19 -9.90 9.90
N ILE A 6 -5.03 -10.81 8.93
CA ILE A 6 -4.55 -12.18 9.18
C ILE A 6 -3.12 -12.41 8.68
N ARG A 7 -2.68 -11.65 7.68
CA ARG A 7 -1.29 -11.55 7.25
C ARG A 7 -1.03 -10.20 6.62
N TYR A 8 0.22 -9.75 6.67
CA TYR A 8 0.65 -8.57 5.96
C TYR A 8 2.08 -8.72 5.45
N ILE A 9 2.45 -7.93 4.46
CA ILE A 9 3.83 -7.77 4.00
C ILE A 9 4.09 -6.29 3.77
N ASN A 10 5.27 -5.83 4.18
CA ASN A 10 5.72 -4.46 3.98
C ASN A 10 6.97 -4.48 3.08
N TYR A 11 6.89 -3.84 1.93
CA TYR A 11 7.99 -3.73 0.98
C TYR A 11 8.90 -2.52 1.25
N GLY A 12 8.57 -1.70 2.26
CA GLY A 12 9.32 -0.50 2.58
C GLY A 12 9.17 0.58 1.52
N CYS A 13 10.18 1.47 1.45
CA CYS A 13 10.25 2.50 0.41
C CYS A 13 10.63 1.84 -0.92
N THR A 14 9.69 1.79 -1.86
CA THR A 14 9.91 1.16 -3.17
C THR A 14 10.18 2.16 -4.28
N MET A 15 9.82 3.44 -4.07
CA MET A 15 10.04 4.54 -5.01
C MET A 15 10.34 5.84 -4.27
N VAL A 16 11.17 6.67 -4.89
CA VAL A 16 11.45 8.04 -4.48
C VAL A 16 11.18 8.93 -5.69
N GLY A 17 10.43 10.02 -5.51
CA GLY A 17 10.17 11.01 -6.55
C GLY A 17 11.47 11.64 -7.03
N GLU A 18 11.54 11.99 -8.32
CA GLU A 18 12.73 12.66 -8.86
C GLU A 18 12.95 14.01 -8.15
N GLN A 19 14.17 14.21 -7.61
CA GLN A 19 14.60 15.51 -7.13
C GLN A 19 14.66 16.48 -8.32
N GLN A 20 13.64 17.31 -8.47
CA GLN A 20 13.75 18.44 -9.37
C GLN A 20 14.70 19.43 -8.72
N ASN A 21 15.85 19.69 -9.35
CA ASN A 21 16.92 20.62 -8.92
C ASN A 21 16.47 22.07 -8.58
N LEU A 22 15.16 22.35 -8.54
CA LEU A 22 14.53 23.62 -8.27
C LEU A 22 13.75 23.64 -6.94
N PHE A 23 13.47 22.48 -6.34
CA PHE A 23 12.76 22.37 -5.07
C PHE A 23 13.42 21.27 -4.24
N ASP A 24 13.79 21.56 -2.98
CA ASP A 24 14.31 20.56 -2.03
C ASP A 24 13.22 19.55 -1.59
N PHE A 25 12.23 19.30 -2.44
CA PHE A 25 11.07 18.47 -2.18
C PHE A 25 11.27 17.06 -2.71
N GLU A 26 11.09 16.07 -1.84
CA GLU A 26 11.22 14.65 -2.15
C GLU A 26 9.99 13.90 -1.65
N GLN A 27 9.42 13.03 -2.50
CA GLN A 27 8.35 12.12 -2.10
C GLN A 27 8.92 10.73 -1.95
N ARG A 28 8.66 10.08 -0.81
CA ARG A 28 9.01 8.68 -0.60
C ARG A 28 7.75 7.87 -0.54
N PHE A 29 7.69 6.85 -1.37
CA PHE A 29 6.50 6.04 -1.52
C PHE A 29 6.77 4.64 -0.94
N TYR A 30 5.96 4.27 0.04
CA TYR A 30 6.05 3.02 0.77
C TYR A 30 4.85 2.14 0.44
N TRP A 31 5.08 0.86 0.21
CA TRP A 31 4.02 -0.09 -0.10
C TRP A 31 3.94 -1.25 0.88
N SER A 32 2.71 -1.60 1.23
CA SER A 32 2.39 -2.77 2.05
C SER A 32 1.06 -3.39 1.61
N PHE A 33 0.87 -4.66 1.95
CA PHE A 33 -0.30 -5.44 1.58
C PHE A 33 -0.85 -6.14 2.80
N TYR A 34 -2.18 -6.17 2.92
CA TYR A 34 -2.89 -6.73 4.06
C TYR A 34 -3.95 -7.69 3.57
N GLU A 35 -3.92 -8.92 4.06
CA GLU A 35 -5.04 -9.84 3.90
C GLU A 35 -5.92 -9.76 5.12
N LEU A 36 -7.22 -9.61 4.87
CA LEU A 36 -8.24 -9.58 5.88
C LEU A 36 -8.94 -10.94 5.97
N ASN A 37 -9.53 -11.26 7.12
CA ASN A 37 -10.26 -12.52 7.33
C ASN A 37 -11.53 -12.69 6.49
N ASN A 38 -11.94 -11.68 5.71
CA ASN A 38 -12.99 -11.77 4.69
C ASN A 38 -12.44 -12.17 3.30
N GLY A 39 -11.12 -12.38 3.16
CA GLY A 39 -10.45 -12.73 1.90
C GLY A 39 -10.04 -11.53 1.04
N SER A 40 -10.37 -10.30 1.45
CA SER A 40 -9.90 -9.09 0.78
C SER A 40 -8.39 -8.95 0.94
N ILE A 41 -7.71 -8.57 -0.13
CA ILE A 41 -6.32 -8.13 -0.09
C ILE A 41 -6.29 -6.66 -0.49
N ILE A 42 -5.74 -5.84 0.39
CA ILE A 42 -5.68 -4.40 0.24
C ILE A 42 -4.23 -3.97 0.17
N THR A 43 -3.92 -3.21 -0.87
CA THR A 43 -2.66 -2.49 -1.01
C THR A 43 -2.78 -1.17 -0.29
N VAL A 44 -1.78 -0.86 0.53
CA VAL A 44 -1.59 0.45 1.15
C VAL A 44 -0.36 1.10 0.52
N GLN A 45 -0.56 2.28 -0.04
CA GLN A 45 0.51 3.19 -0.41
C GLN A 45 0.55 4.31 0.63
N TYR A 46 1.68 4.45 1.27
CA TYR A 46 1.97 5.51 2.22
C TYR A 46 3.00 6.45 1.61
N ILE A 47 2.72 7.74 1.59
CA ILE A 47 3.57 8.75 0.94
C ILE A 47 4.08 9.70 2.02
N GLU A 48 5.41 9.78 2.13
CA GLU A 48 6.05 10.82 2.93
C GLU A 48 6.50 11.95 2.02
N ASN A 49 6.13 13.17 2.40
CA ASN A 49 6.58 14.39 1.75
C ASN A 49 7.74 14.99 2.57
N TRP A 50 8.87 15.26 1.93
CA TRP A 50 10.09 15.78 2.57
C TRP A 50 10.50 17.10 1.94
N ASN A 51 10.98 18.05 2.74
CA ASN A 51 11.60 19.30 2.30
C ASN A 51 12.94 19.52 3.03
N THR A 52 14.04 19.65 2.30
CA THR A 52 15.40 19.91 2.83
C THR A 52 15.73 19.01 4.04
N ASN A 53 15.53 17.68 3.88
CA ASN A 53 15.73 16.66 4.93
C ASN A 53 14.79 16.72 6.14
N ARG A 54 13.68 17.46 6.05
CA ARG A 54 12.61 17.46 7.05
C ARG A 54 11.34 16.87 6.45
N LYS A 55 10.76 15.89 7.13
CA LYS A 55 9.41 15.40 6.82
C LYS A 55 8.36 16.49 7.07
N ILE A 56 7.48 16.69 6.11
CA ILE A 56 6.34 17.59 6.18
C ILE A 56 5.17 16.78 6.71
N ASP A 57 4.43 17.29 7.70
CA ASP A 57 3.31 16.61 8.37
C ASP A 57 2.04 16.61 7.50
N GLU A 58 2.15 16.04 6.30
CA GLU A 58 1.07 15.78 5.36
C GLU A 58 1.32 14.40 4.77
N ASP A 59 1.06 13.38 5.59
CA ASP A 59 1.19 11.99 5.19
C ASP A 59 -0.05 11.54 4.41
N ASP A 60 0.15 11.09 3.18
CA ASP A 60 -0.93 10.55 2.36
C ASP A 60 -0.98 9.03 2.45
N LEU A 61 -2.16 8.50 2.81
CA LEU A 61 -2.41 7.07 2.92
C LEU A 61 -3.50 6.66 1.93
N HIS A 62 -3.10 5.99 0.86
CA HIS A 62 -4.00 5.48 -0.17
C HIS A 62 -4.22 3.98 -0.01
N MET A 63 -5.48 3.55 -0.11
CA MET A 63 -5.86 2.15 0.03
C MET A 63 -6.67 1.69 -1.18
N THR A 64 -6.25 0.60 -1.80
CA THR A 64 -6.93 0.00 -2.95
C THR A 64 -6.98 -1.51 -2.81
N TYR A 65 -7.92 -2.17 -3.48
CA TYR A 65 -7.82 -3.62 -3.64
C TYR A 65 -6.64 -3.98 -4.53
N SER A 66 -5.98 -5.08 -4.19
CA SER A 66 -4.83 -5.61 -4.94
C SER A 66 -5.24 -6.57 -6.07
N ASN A 67 -6.54 -6.88 -6.16
CA ASN A 67 -7.11 -7.82 -7.13
C ASN A 67 -8.02 -7.05 -8.10
N TYR A 68 -7.91 -7.36 -9.39
CA TYR A 68 -8.63 -6.66 -10.45
C TYR A 68 -9.33 -7.66 -11.39
N GLU A 69 -10.56 -7.33 -11.78
CA GLU A 69 -11.24 -7.97 -12.91
C GLU A 69 -11.17 -7.03 -14.12
N LEU A 70 -10.67 -7.53 -15.25
CA LEU A 70 -10.59 -6.77 -16.49
C LEU A 70 -11.88 -6.90 -17.30
N LYS A 71 -12.12 -5.95 -18.22
CA LYS A 71 -13.28 -5.98 -19.14
C LYS A 71 -13.38 -7.24 -19.99
N ASN A 72 -12.27 -7.92 -20.23
CA ASN A 72 -12.22 -9.19 -20.94
C ASN A 72 -12.44 -10.43 -20.05
N GLY A 73 -12.78 -10.23 -18.77
CA GLY A 73 -13.00 -11.31 -17.79
C GLY A 73 -11.74 -11.89 -17.16
N ARG A 74 -10.53 -11.45 -17.58
CA ARG A 74 -9.29 -11.89 -16.95
C ARG A 74 -9.20 -11.33 -15.52
N LEU A 75 -8.80 -12.19 -14.59
CA LEU A 75 -8.53 -11.83 -13.21
C LEU A 75 -7.02 -11.64 -13.02
N ILE A 76 -6.63 -10.50 -12.45
CA ILE A 76 -5.28 -10.24 -11.96
C ILE A 76 -5.37 -10.25 -10.45
N ARG A 77 -4.65 -11.18 -9.81
CA ARG A 77 -4.68 -11.34 -8.35
C ARG A 77 -3.28 -11.12 -7.81
N TYR A 78 -3.22 -10.43 -6.67
CA TYR A 78 -1.99 -10.36 -5.92
C TYR A 78 -1.74 -11.70 -5.21
N GLU A 79 -0.54 -12.25 -5.38
CA GLU A 79 -0.07 -13.41 -4.63
C GLU A 79 0.84 -12.94 -3.50
N PHE A 80 0.51 -13.33 -2.27
CA PHE A 80 1.29 -12.92 -1.10
C PHE A 80 2.73 -13.39 -1.17
N GLY A 81 3.65 -12.44 -1.04
CA GLY A 81 5.09 -12.70 -1.13
C GLY A 81 5.64 -12.69 -2.55
N GLN A 82 4.84 -12.36 -3.58
CA GLN A 82 5.38 -12.11 -4.91
C GLN A 82 6.29 -10.88 -4.93
N ASP A 83 7.12 -10.75 -5.95
CA ASP A 83 7.96 -9.56 -6.13
C ASP A 83 7.11 -8.30 -6.36
N PHE A 84 7.50 -7.19 -5.71
CA PHE A 84 6.76 -5.93 -5.78
C PHE A 84 6.70 -5.36 -7.20
N TYR A 85 7.82 -5.34 -7.92
CA TYR A 85 7.88 -4.72 -9.25
C TYR A 85 7.13 -5.57 -10.27
N ASN A 86 7.19 -6.90 -10.16
CA ASN A 86 6.36 -7.80 -10.98
C ASN A 86 4.86 -7.51 -10.78
N TRP A 87 4.42 -7.36 -9.53
CA TRP A 87 3.03 -6.95 -9.25
C TRP A 87 2.74 -5.56 -9.82
N PHE A 88 3.56 -4.56 -9.52
CA PHE A 88 3.34 -3.17 -9.88
C PHE A 88 3.22 -3.01 -11.40
N HIS A 89 4.10 -3.63 -12.18
CA HIS A 89 4.03 -3.60 -13.64
C HIS A 89 2.88 -4.42 -14.23
N SER A 90 2.31 -5.35 -13.46
CA SER A 90 1.11 -6.09 -13.84
C SER A 90 -0.21 -5.35 -13.54
N THR A 91 -0.16 -4.26 -12.77
CA THR A 91 -1.37 -3.53 -12.40
C THR A 91 -2.05 -2.92 -13.64
N PRO A 92 -3.33 -3.20 -13.87
CA PRO A 92 -4.02 -2.72 -15.05
C PRO A 92 -4.38 -1.24 -14.93
N SER A 93 -4.42 -0.54 -16.06
CA SER A 93 -4.95 0.82 -16.09
C SER A 93 -6.42 0.83 -15.64
N MET A 94 -6.87 1.92 -15.02
CA MET A 94 -8.28 2.09 -14.63
C MET A 94 -9.25 1.91 -15.81
N LYS A 95 -8.81 2.20 -17.04
CA LYS A 95 -9.64 2.05 -18.25
C LYS A 95 -9.87 0.60 -18.65
N ASP A 96 -8.99 -0.31 -18.24
CA ASP A 96 -9.04 -1.73 -18.57
C ASP A 96 -9.80 -2.56 -17.53
N GLN A 97 -9.98 -1.99 -16.33
CA GLN A 97 -10.76 -2.60 -15.25
C GLN A 97 -12.25 -2.62 -15.61
N LYS A 98 -12.91 -3.72 -15.28
CA LYS A 98 -14.35 -3.92 -15.49
C LYS A 98 -15.16 -2.99 -14.59
N GLU A 99 -14.74 -2.85 -13.34
CA GLU A 99 -15.35 -1.98 -12.34
C GLU A 99 -14.27 -1.40 -11.43
N LEU A 100 -14.42 -0.13 -11.09
CA LEU A 100 -13.56 0.53 -10.09
C LEU A 100 -14.18 0.31 -8.72
N THR A 101 -13.55 -0.54 -7.93
CA THR A 101 -13.99 -0.84 -6.57
C THR A 101 -12.97 -0.34 -5.56
N TRP A 102 -13.46 0.04 -4.39
CA TRP A 102 -12.65 0.59 -3.30
C TRP A 102 -12.89 -0.20 -2.01
N PRO A 103 -11.87 -0.30 -1.13
CA PRO A 103 -12.06 -0.83 0.20
C PRO A 103 -13.21 -0.14 0.93
N THR A 104 -13.99 -0.92 1.67
CA THR A 104 -15.05 -0.38 2.52
C THR A 104 -14.46 0.40 3.70
N GLU A 105 -15.24 1.31 4.29
CA GLU A 105 -14.81 2.07 5.48
C GLU A 105 -14.33 1.15 6.60
N LYS A 106 -15.00 0.02 6.82
CA LYS A 106 -14.61 -0.97 7.84
C LYS A 106 -13.25 -1.59 7.56
N GLU A 107 -12.94 -1.87 6.29
CA GLU A 107 -11.64 -2.40 5.88
C GLU A 107 -10.54 -1.36 6.04
N ILE A 108 -10.83 -0.12 5.64
CA ILE A 108 -9.93 1.03 5.81
C ILE A 108 -9.60 1.22 7.30
N ASP A 109 -10.61 1.26 8.17
CA ASP A 109 -10.41 1.46 9.61
C ASP A 109 -9.65 0.31 10.25
N CYS A 110 -9.93 -0.93 9.83
CA CYS A 110 -9.20 -2.11 10.30
C CYS A 110 -7.71 -2.02 9.95
N ILE A 111 -7.39 -1.62 8.72
CA ILE A 111 -6.01 -1.49 8.26
C ILE A 111 -5.32 -0.28 8.86
N LYS A 112 -5.98 0.88 8.95
CA LYS A 112 -5.41 2.07 9.62
C LYS A 112 -5.04 1.76 11.05
N ASN A 113 -5.95 1.13 11.81
CA ASN A 113 -5.66 0.73 13.18
C ASN A 113 -4.46 -0.21 13.24
N PHE A 114 -4.39 -1.22 12.37
CA PHE A 114 -3.22 -2.11 12.34
C PHE A 114 -1.93 -1.38 11.95
N PHE A 115 -1.96 -0.57 10.89
CA PHE A 115 -0.81 0.16 10.34
C PHE A 115 -0.20 1.13 11.35
N TYR A 116 -1.01 1.99 11.95
CA TYR A 116 -0.49 2.99 12.89
C TYR A 116 0.06 2.36 14.17
N HIS A 117 -0.56 1.28 14.68
CA HIS A 117 -0.10 0.64 15.92
C HIS A 117 1.09 -0.31 15.74
N ASN A 118 1.30 -0.87 14.54
CA ASN A 118 2.28 -1.96 14.34
C ASN A 118 3.35 -1.64 13.30
N ILE A 119 3.16 -0.63 12.46
CA ILE A 119 4.06 -0.37 11.33
C ILE A 119 4.56 1.06 11.35
N TYR A 120 3.68 2.05 11.46
CA TYR A 120 4.07 3.47 11.43
C TYR A 120 5.19 3.78 12.44
N ASP A 121 5.04 3.33 13.68
CA ASP A 121 6.05 3.50 14.73
C ASP A 121 7.34 2.70 14.46
N TYR A 122 7.26 1.60 13.70
CA TYR A 122 8.39 0.73 13.34
C TYR A 122 9.06 1.12 12.02
N VAL A 123 8.44 1.92 11.15
CA VAL A 123 9.12 2.52 9.98
C VAL A 123 10.28 3.41 10.46
N PHE A 124 10.19 3.94 11.68
CA PHE A 124 11.29 4.65 12.36
C PHE A 124 12.32 3.73 13.05
N ILE A 125 12.12 2.41 13.06
CA ILE A 125 13.03 1.42 13.66
C ILE A 125 13.18 0.25 12.69
N SER A 126 13.99 0.45 11.64
CA SER A 126 14.63 -0.59 10.81
C SER A 126 13.79 -1.84 10.45
N SER A 127 13.25 -1.85 9.23
CA SER A 127 12.98 -3.02 8.38
C SER A 127 13.09 -4.41 9.06
N GLY A 128 12.01 -4.82 9.72
CA GLY A 128 11.86 -6.16 10.29
C GLY A 128 10.51 -6.76 9.93
N VAL A 129 10.52 -7.99 9.39
CA VAL A 129 9.31 -8.81 9.25
C VAL A 129 8.77 -9.12 10.64
N ILE A 130 7.62 -8.55 11.02
CA ILE A 130 6.94 -8.93 12.26
C ILE A 130 6.19 -10.23 11.97
N LYS A 131 6.64 -11.32 12.59
CA LYS A 131 5.85 -12.56 12.68
C LYS A 131 4.83 -12.37 13.80
N VAL A 132 3.54 -12.38 13.43
CA VAL A 132 2.41 -12.49 14.38
C VAL A 132 2.30 -13.93 14.88
#